data_AF-A0A948DZU7-F1
#
_entry.id   AF-A0A948DZU7-F1
#
_cell.length_a   1.000
_cell.length_b   1.000
_cell.length_c   1.000
_cell.angle_alpha   90.00
_cell.angle_beta   90.00
_cell.angle_gamma   90.00
#
_symmetry.space_group_name_H-M   'P 1'
#
loop_
_entity.id
_entity.type
_entity.pdbx_description
1 polymer ?
#
loop_
_entity_poly.entity_id
_entity_poly.type
_entity_poly.pdbx_seq_one_letter_code
_entity_poly.pdbx_strand_id
1 'polypeptide(L)'
;MSSKVERKSLDELKAMHTGSLMSRRKALLKCEESFDLSDQIEKSNSDMIEFKDTIEWEQAYQDLKLVLDNRENLTNKHERKLMRQAKAKN
;
A
#
# COMPACT_ATOMS: atom_id res chain seq x y z
N MET A 1 16.33 -6.33 -0.67
CA MET A 1 15.24 -7.29 -0.39
C MET A 1 13.98 -6.75 -1.04
N SER A 2 13.47 -7.49 -2.02
CA SER A 2 12.17 -7.22 -2.64
C SER A 2 11.05 -7.34 -1.62
N SER A 3 9.96 -6.62 -1.88
CA SER A 3 8.79 -6.65 -1.02
C SER A 3 7.69 -7.46 -1.67
N LYS A 4 7.04 -8.30 -0.86
CA LYS A 4 5.82 -9.02 -1.22
C LYS A 4 4.62 -8.27 -0.61
N VAL A 5 3.56 -8.11 -1.38
CA VAL A 5 2.38 -7.33 -0.95
C VAL A 5 1.11 -8.14 -1.18
N GLU A 6 0.35 -8.37 -0.11
CA GLU A 6 -0.96 -9.04 -0.21
C GLU A 6 -1.92 -8.26 -1.10
N ARG A 7 -2.73 -8.96 -1.90
CA ARG A 7 -3.85 -8.35 -2.63
C ARG A 7 -4.91 -7.85 -1.66
N LYS A 8 -5.49 -6.69 -1.98
CA LYS A 8 -6.59 -6.08 -1.20
C LYS A 8 -7.59 -5.47 -2.15
N SER A 9 -8.87 -5.65 -1.83
CA SER A 9 -9.96 -4.99 -2.52
C SER A 9 -9.95 -3.48 -2.23
N LEU A 10 -10.62 -2.72 -3.10
CA LEU A 10 -10.76 -1.28 -2.93
C LEU A 10 -11.44 -0.92 -1.59
N ASP A 11 -12.42 -1.70 -1.14
CA ASP A 11 -13.14 -1.42 0.10
C ASP A 11 -12.29 -1.68 1.34
N GLU A 12 -11.44 -2.71 1.31
CA GLU A 12 -10.42 -2.89 2.36
C GLU A 12 -9.45 -1.71 2.41
N LEU A 13 -9.00 -1.20 1.25
CA LEU A 13 -8.10 -0.04 1.19
C LEU A 13 -8.76 1.22 1.77
N LYS A 14 -10.05 1.43 1.50
CA LYS A 14 -10.81 2.54 2.09
C LYS A 14 -10.88 2.45 3.62
N ALA A 15 -11.01 1.24 4.17
CA ALA A 15 -11.05 1.01 5.62
C ALA A 15 -9.68 1.16 6.32
N MET A 16 -8.57 1.08 5.58
CA MET A 16 -7.22 1.17 6.16
C MET A 16 -6.89 2.56 6.69
N HIS A 17 -6.03 2.63 7.71
CA HIS A 17 -5.46 3.90 8.16
C HIS A 17 -4.45 4.45 7.13
N THR A 18 -4.36 5.77 6.98
CA THR A 18 -3.49 6.43 5.98
C THR A 18 -2.02 6.03 6.14
N GLY A 19 -1.56 5.84 7.38
CA GLY A 19 -0.20 5.34 7.63
C GLY A 19 0.04 3.94 7.05
N SER A 20 -0.95 3.05 7.13
CA SER A 20 -0.87 1.70 6.56
C SER A 20 -0.91 1.75 5.03
N LEU A 21 -1.70 2.64 4.43
CA LEU A 21 -1.71 2.89 2.99
C LEU A 21 -0.36 3.40 2.48
N MET A 22 0.28 4.33 3.21
CA MET A 22 1.62 4.82 2.87
C MET A 22 2.70 3.73 2.98
N SER A 23 2.63 2.89 4.03
CA SER A 23 3.52 1.72 4.16
C SER A 23 3.31 0.73 3.02
N ARG A 24 2.05 0.47 2.65
CA ARG A 24 1.69 -0.39 1.51
C ARG A 24 2.22 0.18 0.19
N ARG A 25 2.11 1.49 -0.04
CA ARG A 25 2.69 2.15 -1.22
C ARG A 25 4.19 1.92 -1.31
N LYS A 26 4.89 2.11 -0.19
CA LYS A 26 6.34 1.87 -0.11
C LYS A 26 6.69 0.41 -0.40
N ALA A 27 5.86 -0.53 0.04
CA ALA A 27 6.04 -1.95 -0.25
C ALA A 27 5.86 -2.24 -1.75
N LEU A 28 4.79 -1.74 -2.39
CA LEU A 28 4.55 -1.90 -3.83
C LEU A 28 5.71 -1.33 -4.67
N LEU A 29 6.26 -0.17 -4.31
CA LEU A 29 7.40 0.42 -5.03
C LEU A 29 8.71 -0.40 -4.88
N LYS A 30 8.78 -1.29 -3.89
CA LYS A 30 9.89 -2.20 -3.64
C LYS A 30 9.70 -3.60 -4.23
N CYS A 31 8.56 -3.86 -4.88
CA CYS A 31 8.41 -5.04 -5.72
C CYS A 31 9.50 -5.04 -6.80
N GLU A 32 9.87 -6.23 -7.28
CA GLU A 32 10.85 -6.37 -8.35
C GLU A 32 10.24 -5.92 -9.69
N GLU A 33 11.07 -5.60 -10.68
CA GLU A 33 10.55 -5.12 -11.96
C GLU A 33 9.79 -6.22 -12.72
N SER A 34 10.37 -7.42 -12.80
CA SER A 34 9.78 -8.58 -13.47
C SER A 34 10.37 -9.89 -12.94
N PHE A 35 9.66 -11.00 -13.16
CA PHE A 35 10.17 -12.33 -12.81
C PHE A 35 11.44 -12.69 -13.59
N ASP A 36 11.53 -12.27 -14.86
CA ASP A 36 12.69 -12.57 -15.74
C ASP A 36 14.00 -11.92 -15.26
N LEU A 37 13.91 -10.84 -14.47
CA LEU A 37 15.04 -10.16 -13.86
C LEU A 37 15.31 -10.62 -12.42
N SER A 38 14.54 -11.61 -11.94
CA SER A 38 14.60 -12.12 -10.59
C SER A 38 15.49 -13.35 -10.50
N ASP A 39 16.16 -13.52 -9.35
CA ASP A 39 16.84 -14.76 -8.99
C ASP A 39 15.85 -15.85 -8.50
N GLN A 40 14.53 -15.57 -8.55
CA GLN A 40 13.49 -16.51 -8.12
C GLN A 40 13.36 -17.69 -9.10
N ILE A 41 13.37 -18.90 -8.54
CA ILE A 41 13.22 -20.15 -9.31
C ILE A 41 11.74 -20.43 -9.63
N GLU A 42 10.83 -20.00 -8.76
CA GLU A 42 9.40 -20.22 -8.90
C GLU A 42 8.62 -18.93 -8.60
N LYS A 43 7.50 -18.75 -9.30
CA LYS A 43 6.56 -17.67 -9.00
C LYS A 43 5.84 -17.96 -7.69
N SER A 44 5.64 -16.92 -6.89
CA SER A 44 4.89 -17.05 -5.64
C SER A 44 3.43 -17.41 -5.85
N ASN A 45 2.78 -17.83 -4.76
CA ASN A 45 1.34 -18.00 -4.68
C ASN A 45 0.58 -16.79 -5.23
N SER A 46 -0.58 -17.07 -5.82
CA SER A 46 -1.49 -16.09 -6.44
C SER A 46 -1.84 -14.93 -5.52
N ASP A 47 -1.87 -15.08 -4.19
CA ASP A 47 -2.41 -14.01 -3.35
C ASP A 47 -1.45 -12.84 -3.09
N MET A 48 -0.20 -12.95 -3.54
CA MET A 48 0.85 -11.96 -3.35
C MET A 48 1.20 -11.23 -4.66
N ILE A 49 1.58 -9.97 -4.50
CA ILE A 49 2.11 -9.11 -5.55
C ILE A 49 3.61 -8.95 -5.29
N GLU A 50 4.42 -9.35 -6.26
CA GLU A 50 5.88 -9.38 -6.13
C GLU A 50 6.59 -8.63 -7.25
N PHE A 51 5.96 -8.51 -8.42
CA PHE A 51 6.55 -7.96 -9.63
C PHE A 51 5.70 -6.83 -10.20
N LYS A 52 6.34 -5.76 -10.67
CA LYS A 52 5.71 -4.55 -11.18
C LYS A 52 5.12 -4.70 -12.58
N ASP A 53 5.64 -5.64 -13.37
CA ASP A 53 5.16 -6.00 -14.71
C ASP A 53 3.83 -6.77 -14.70
N THR A 54 3.26 -7.05 -13.53
CA THR A 54 2.00 -7.78 -13.39
C THR A 54 0.80 -6.84 -13.40
N ILE A 55 -0.31 -7.32 -13.97
CA ILE A 55 -1.60 -6.61 -13.98
C ILE A 55 -2.05 -6.34 -12.54
N GLU A 56 -1.78 -7.28 -11.63
CA GLU A 56 -2.19 -7.18 -10.24
C GLU A 56 -1.43 -6.11 -9.48
N TRP A 57 -0.15 -5.88 -9.83
CA TRP A 57 0.60 -4.74 -9.29
C TRP A 57 0.03 -3.41 -9.79
N GLU A 58 -0.24 -3.31 -11.10
CA GLU A 58 -0.81 -2.10 -11.69
C GLU A 58 -2.15 -1.76 -11.03
N GLN A 59 -3.06 -2.74 -10.96
CA GLN A 59 -4.37 -2.58 -10.33
C GLN A 59 -4.23 -2.16 -8.86
N ALA A 60 -3.40 -2.86 -8.08
CA ALA A 60 -3.21 -2.54 -6.67
C ALA A 60 -2.60 -1.14 -6.46
N TYR A 61 -1.71 -0.69 -7.35
CA TYR A 61 -1.11 0.64 -7.28
C TYR A 61 -2.13 1.73 -7.64
N GLN A 62 -2.94 1.51 -8.68
CA GLN A 62 -4.01 2.44 -9.07
C GLN A 62 -5.08 2.58 -7.99
N ASP A 63 -5.57 1.47 -7.44
CA ASP A 63 -6.57 1.50 -6.36
C ASP A 63 -6.05 2.24 -5.12
N LEU A 64 -4.79 1.97 -4.75
CA LEU A 64 -4.13 2.65 -3.64
C LEU A 64 -4.01 4.15 -3.88
N LYS A 65 -3.62 4.54 -5.10
CA LYS A 65 -3.49 5.94 -5.49
C LYS A 65 -4.85 6.63 -5.43
N LEU A 66 -5.90 6.02 -5.97
CA LEU A 66 -7.27 6.54 -5.92
C LEU A 66 -7.73 6.76 -4.47
N VAL A 67 -7.47 5.81 -3.57
CA VAL A 67 -7.84 5.97 -2.15
C VAL A 67 -7.04 7.08 -1.47
N LEU A 68 -5.75 7.23 -1.78
CA LEU A 68 -4.91 8.28 -1.22
C LEU A 68 -5.27 9.67 -1.75
N ASP A 69 -5.58 9.79 -3.04
CA ASP A 69 -5.96 11.05 -3.68
C ASP A 69 -7.29 11.60 -3.12
N ASN A 70 -8.19 10.72 -2.70
CA ASN A 70 -9.45 11.09 -2.05
C ASN A 70 -9.32 11.40 -0.55
N ARG A 71 -8.14 11.23 0.06
CA ARG A 71 -7.94 11.52 1.48
C ARG A 71 -7.51 12.97 1.68
N GLU A 72 -8.14 13.61 2.65
CA GLU A 72 -7.74 14.95 3.07
C GLU A 72 -6.27 14.97 3.49
N ASN A 73 -5.50 15.87 2.88
CA ASN A 73 -4.09 16.04 3.15
C ASN A 73 -3.92 16.78 4.49
N LEU A 74 -3.85 16.03 5.60
CA LEU A 74 -3.51 16.57 6.91
C LEU A 74 -2.03 16.95 6.94
N THR A 75 -1.74 18.16 6.47
CA THR A 75 -0.38 18.70 6.33
C THR A 75 0.33 18.86 7.68
N ASN A 76 -0.40 18.95 8.80
CA ASN A 76 0.22 19.36 10.06
C ASN A 76 0.42 18.21 11.07
N LYS A 77 1.66 18.10 11.60
CA LYS A 77 2.00 17.22 12.74
C LYS A 77 1.20 17.61 14.01
N HIS A 78 0.82 18.88 14.11
CA HIS A 78 0.01 19.43 15.20
C HIS A 78 -1.43 18.90 15.18
N GLU A 79 -2.10 18.91 14.03
CA GLU A 79 -3.48 18.40 13.87
C GLU A 79 -3.57 16.91 14.20
N ARG A 80 -2.56 16.14 13.77
CA ARG A 80 -2.42 14.72 14.15
C ARG A 80 -2.23 14.50 15.65
N LYS A 81 -1.54 15.41 16.34
CA LYS A 81 -1.38 15.36 17.81
C LYS A 81 -2.71 15.70 18.51
N LEU A 82 -3.42 16.72 18.05
CA LEU A 82 -4.71 17.12 18.59
C LEU A 82 -5.77 16.02 18.47
N MET A 83 -5.88 15.36 17.32
CA MET A 83 -6.81 14.23 17.15
C MET A 83 -6.50 13.05 18.07
N ARG A 84 -5.22 12.73 18.28
CA ARG A 84 -4.82 11.66 19.22
C ARG A 84 -5.17 12.03 20.67
N GLN A 85 -5.00 13.29 21.05
CA GLN A 85 -5.34 13.76 22.39
C GLN A 85 -6.86 13.81 22.61
N ALA A 86 -7.65 14.19 21.61
CA ALA A 86 -9.11 14.18 21.68
C ALA A 86 -9.66 12.76 21.87
N LYS A 87 -9.10 11.77 21.16
CA LYS A 87 -9.48 10.36 21.30
C LYS A 87 -9.08 9.72 22.63
N ALA A 88 -8.03 10.19 23.30
CA ALA A 88 -7.56 9.63 24.58
C ALA A 88 -8.25 10.26 25.80
N LYS A 89 -9.06 11.30 25.61
CA LYS A 89 -9.81 12.00 26.67
C LYS A 89 -11.29 11.56 26.78
N ASN A 90 -11.76 10.73 25.86
CA ASN A 90 -13.02 9.98 25.98
C ASN A 90 -12.71 8.56 26.45
#